data_AF-A0A7M7MGH7-F1
#
_entry.id   AF-A0A7M7MGH7-F1
#
_cell.length_a   1.000
_cell.length_b   1.000
_cell.length_c   1.000
_cell.angle_alpha   90.00
_cell.angle_beta   90.00
_cell.angle_gamma   90.00
#
_symmetry.space_group_name_H-M   'P 1'
#
loop_
_entity.id
_entity.type
_entity.pdbx_description
1 polymer ?
#
loop_
_entity_poly.entity_id
_entity_poly.type
_entity_poly.pdbx_seq_one_letter_code
_entity_poly.pdbx_strand_id
1 'polypeptide(L)'
;MPLSQPIETYRQPWESAENWELREEFIVQYQENFEENRLLCLAQAYVNVMLLGCQYPDAIMQQVNALAKGLNKGESFKDQQDKRAKQNAAKKPRKQSEQLGTTIKRGWSNSDRGAHQYF
;
A
#
# COMPACT_ATOMS: atom_id res chain seq x y z
N MET A 1 -10.86 -22.34 3.43
CA MET A 1 -12.14 -22.52 4.14
C MET A 1 -13.17 -21.61 3.48
N PRO A 2 -14.46 -21.94 3.46
CA PRO A 2 -15.47 -21.00 2.95
C PRO A 2 -15.55 -19.76 3.86
N LEU A 3 -15.87 -18.60 3.27
CA LEU A 3 -16.18 -17.38 4.01
C LEU A 3 -17.43 -17.57 4.88
N SER A 4 -17.45 -16.96 6.06
CA SER A 4 -18.58 -17.00 7.00
C SER A 4 -19.77 -16.15 6.55
N GLN A 5 -19.52 -15.15 5.69
CA GLN A 5 -20.50 -14.24 5.13
C GLN A 5 -20.31 -14.12 3.61
N PRO A 6 -21.33 -13.65 2.86
CA PRO A 6 -21.14 -13.24 1.47
C PRO A 6 -20.02 -12.20 1.34
N ILE A 7 -19.24 -12.26 0.26
CA ILE A 7 -18.08 -11.38 0.08
C ILE A 7 -18.42 -9.88 0.17
N GLU A 8 -19.56 -9.48 -0.38
CA GLU A 8 -20.03 -8.09 -0.36
C GLU A 8 -20.23 -7.53 1.05
N THR A 9 -20.48 -8.39 2.05
CA THR A 9 -20.64 -7.96 3.45
C THR A 9 -19.33 -7.43 4.04
N TYR A 10 -18.18 -7.80 3.49
CA TYR A 10 -16.88 -7.28 3.95
C TYR A 10 -16.55 -5.89 3.40
N ARG A 11 -17.26 -5.42 2.36
CA ARG A 11 -17.02 -4.09 1.77
C ARG A 11 -17.39 -2.99 2.75
N GLN A 12 -16.50 -2.01 2.91
CA GLN A 12 -16.79 -0.86 3.77
C GLN A 12 -17.51 0.25 2.99
N PRO A 13 -18.49 0.95 3.58
CA PRO A 13 -19.27 1.97 2.86
C PRO A 13 -18.45 3.20 2.47
N TRP A 14 -17.34 3.46 3.15
CA TRP A 14 -16.38 4.52 2.82
C TRP A 14 -15.23 4.05 1.93
N GLU A 15 -15.25 2.79 1.48
CA GLU A 15 -14.21 2.25 0.60
C GLU A 15 -14.42 2.70 -0.85
N SER A 16 -13.36 3.20 -1.48
CA SER A 16 -13.39 3.51 -2.91
C SER A 16 -13.61 2.24 -3.74
N ALA A 17 -14.13 2.40 -4.96
CA ALA A 17 -14.30 1.27 -5.88
C ALA A 17 -12.96 0.57 -6.17
N GLU A 18 -11.89 1.34 -6.42
CA GLU A 18 -10.54 0.81 -6.69
C GLU A 18 -10.00 -0.01 -5.51
N ASN A 19 -10.20 0.47 -4.27
CA ASN A 19 -9.80 -0.28 -3.07
C ASN A 19 -10.55 -1.62 -3.01
N TRP A 20 -11.88 -1.56 -3.16
CA TRP A 20 -12.72 -2.75 -3.06
C TRP A 20 -12.40 -3.78 -4.14
N GLU A 21 -12.26 -3.36 -5.40
CA GLU A 21 -12.00 -4.28 -6.53
C GLU A 21 -10.70 -5.08 -6.38
N LEU A 22 -9.65 -4.45 -5.82
CA LEU A 22 -8.38 -5.12 -5.51
C LEU A 22 -8.52 -6.05 -4.30
N ARG A 23 -9.24 -5.62 -3.27
CA ARG A 23 -9.45 -6.41 -2.05
C ARG A 23 -10.31 -7.64 -2.33
N GLU A 24 -11.37 -7.47 -3.11
CA GLU A 24 -12.28 -8.53 -3.55
C GLU A 24 -11.53 -9.59 -4.36
N GLU A 25 -10.73 -9.17 -5.36
CA GLU A 25 -9.91 -10.12 -6.15
C GLU A 25 -8.98 -10.94 -5.25
N PHE A 26 -8.33 -10.29 -4.28
CA PHE A 26 -7.47 -10.95 -3.32
C PHE A 26 -8.23 -11.99 -2.49
N ILE A 27 -9.40 -11.62 -1.95
CA ILE A 27 -10.22 -12.50 -1.13
C ILE A 27 -10.69 -13.70 -1.95
N VAL A 28 -11.24 -13.48 -3.15
CA VAL A 28 -11.74 -14.56 -4.02
C VAL A 28 -10.62 -15.55 -4.38
N GLN A 29 -9.44 -15.04 -4.71
CA GLN A 29 -8.30 -15.86 -5.13
C GLN A 29 -7.75 -16.75 -4.00
N TYR A 30 -7.80 -16.27 -2.75
CA TYR A 30 -7.08 -16.90 -1.63
C TYR A 30 -7.97 -17.38 -0.47
N GLN A 31 -9.30 -17.31 -0.59
CA GLN A 31 -10.25 -17.78 0.43
C GLN A 31 -10.05 -19.24 0.83
N GLU A 32 -9.60 -20.10 -0.08
CA GLU A 32 -9.35 -21.50 0.24
C GLU A 32 -8.03 -21.73 0.99
N ASN A 33 -7.06 -20.82 0.84
CA ASN A 33 -5.69 -20.97 1.34
C ASN A 33 -5.49 -20.47 2.77
N PHE A 34 -6.33 -19.56 3.25
CA PHE A 34 -6.17 -18.91 4.55
C PHE A 34 -7.42 -19.03 5.41
N GLU A 35 -7.22 -18.89 6.73
CA GLU A 35 -8.32 -18.62 7.65
C GLU A 35 -8.84 -17.20 7.40
N GLU A 36 -10.14 -16.99 7.64
CA GLU A 36 -10.87 -15.79 7.23
C GLU A 36 -10.25 -14.50 7.77
N ASN A 37 -9.97 -14.42 9.08
CA ASN A 37 -9.39 -13.21 9.64
C ASN A 37 -8.01 -12.93 9.05
N ARG A 38 -7.17 -13.96 8.90
CA ARG A 38 -5.86 -13.80 8.26
C ARG A 38 -5.98 -13.34 6.81
N LEU A 39 -6.93 -13.88 6.06
CA LEU A 39 -7.20 -13.49 4.67
C LEU A 39 -7.56 -12.01 4.57
N LEU A 40 -8.54 -11.57 5.38
CA LEU A 40 -9.01 -10.18 5.37
C LEU A 40 -7.88 -9.20 5.74
N CYS A 41 -7.05 -9.55 6.74
CA CYS A 41 -5.89 -8.76 7.10
C CYS A 41 -4.87 -8.65 5.96
N LEU A 42 -4.56 -9.76 5.28
CA LEU A 42 -3.62 -9.76 4.16
C LEU A 42 -4.15 -8.98 2.96
N ALA A 43 -5.45 -9.10 2.68
CA ALA A 43 -6.11 -8.36 1.61
C ALA A 43 -6.03 -6.85 1.86
N GLN A 44 -6.29 -6.41 3.11
CA GLN A 44 -6.17 -5.00 3.48
C GLN A 44 -4.72 -4.51 3.41
N ALA A 45 -3.76 -5.30 3.90
CA ALA A 45 -2.34 -4.96 3.81
C ALA A 45 -1.89 -4.82 2.35
N TYR A 46 -2.33 -5.73 1.47
CA TYR A 46 -2.07 -5.66 0.03
C TYR A 46 -2.57 -4.36 -0.59
N VAL A 47 -3.84 -3.99 -0.35
CA VAL A 47 -4.42 -2.75 -0.88
C VAL A 47 -3.68 -1.52 -0.35
N ASN A 48 -3.33 -1.50 0.94
CA ASN A 48 -2.58 -0.39 1.53
C ASN A 48 -1.16 -0.26 0.93
N VAL A 49 -0.45 -1.37 0.70
CA VAL A 49 0.85 -1.36 0.02
C VAL A 49 0.68 -0.81 -1.41
N MET A 50 -0.31 -1.31 -2.14
CA MET A 50 -0.51 -1.00 -3.55
C MET A 50 -0.96 0.44 -3.81
N LEU A 51 -1.97 0.91 -3.08
CA LEU A 51 -2.62 2.19 -3.36
C LEU A 51 -2.07 3.33 -2.51
N LEU A 52 -1.70 3.05 -1.25
CA LEU A 52 -1.22 4.05 -0.31
C LEU A 52 0.31 4.05 -0.16
N GLY A 53 1.01 3.05 -0.71
CA GLY A 53 2.47 2.93 -0.59
C GLY A 53 2.93 2.61 0.84
N CYS A 54 2.06 2.02 1.67
CA CYS A 54 2.41 1.64 3.03
C CYS A 54 3.51 0.58 3.06
N GLN A 55 4.30 0.59 4.14
CA GLN A 55 5.31 -0.42 4.42
C GLN A 55 5.00 -1.12 5.74
N TYR A 56 5.19 -2.43 5.75
CA TYR A 56 4.99 -3.31 6.90
C TYR A 56 6.31 -4.05 7.19
N PRO A 57 6.42 -4.80 8.30
CA PRO A 57 7.60 -5.61 8.57
C PRO A 57 7.94 -6.56 7.41
N ASP A 58 9.22 -6.86 7.22
CA ASP A 58 9.73 -7.57 6.04
C ASP A 58 9.02 -8.89 5.77
N ALA A 59 8.72 -9.67 6.82
CA ALA A 59 8.00 -10.93 6.68
C ALA A 59 6.61 -10.75 6.01
N ILE A 60 5.91 -9.67 6.36
CA ILE A 60 4.60 -9.35 5.76
C ILE A 60 4.79 -8.83 4.34
N MET A 61 5.78 -7.98 4.11
CA MET A 61 6.07 -7.45 2.77
C MET A 61 6.41 -8.58 1.79
N GLN A 62 7.23 -9.55 2.21
CA GLN A 62 7.57 -10.72 1.40
C GLN A 62 6.34 -11.56 1.09
N GLN A 63 5.48 -11.82 2.09
CA GLN A 63 4.26 -12.60 1.91
C GLN A 63 3.27 -11.90 0.96
N VAL A 64 3.00 -10.62 1.17
CA VAL A 64 2.09 -9.83 0.32
C VAL A 64 2.63 -9.76 -1.10
N ASN A 65 3.93 -9.54 -1.29
CA ASN A 65 4.54 -9.50 -2.62
C ASN A 65 4.50 -10.85 -3.34
N ALA A 66 4.62 -11.97 -2.62
CA ALA A 66 4.49 -13.29 -3.21
C ALA A 66 3.05 -13.54 -3.71
N LEU A 67 2.04 -13.21 -2.89
CA LEU A 67 0.63 -13.37 -3.23
C LEU A 67 0.19 -12.39 -4.32
N ALA A 68 0.75 -11.19 -4.37
CA ALA A 68 0.43 -10.18 -5.38
C ALA A 68 0.75 -10.63 -6.82
N LYS A 69 1.66 -11.60 -7.01
CA LYS A 69 2.02 -12.12 -8.34
C LYS A 69 0.92 -12.97 -8.99
N GLY A 70 -0.05 -13.46 -8.19
CA GLY A 70 -1.18 -14.24 -8.69
C GLY A 70 -2.42 -13.41 -9.01
N LEU A 71 -2.34 -12.07 -8.94
CA LEU A 71 -3.47 -11.17 -9.07
C LEU A 71 -3.32 -10.32 -10.33
N ASN A 72 -4.36 -10.25 -11.14
CA ASN A 72 -4.31 -9.61 -12.45
C ASN A 72 -4.55 -8.09 -12.34
N LYS A 73 -5.50 -7.67 -11.49
CA LYS A 73 -5.82 -6.23 -11.37
C LYS A 73 -4.63 -5.46 -10.81
N GLY A 74 -3.90 -6.04 -9.86
CA GLY A 74 -2.70 -5.44 -9.27
C GLY A 74 -1.63 -5.00 -10.26
N GLU A 75 -1.41 -5.75 -11.33
CA GLU A 75 -0.39 -5.43 -12.34
C GLU A 75 -0.74 -4.16 -13.11
N SER A 76 -2.01 -4.03 -13.52
CA SER A 76 -2.50 -2.85 -14.24
C SER A 76 -2.37 -1.55 -13.44
N PHE A 77 -2.54 -1.62 -12.12
CA PHE A 77 -2.36 -0.47 -11.23
C PHE A 77 -0.89 -0.02 -11.13
N LYS A 78 0.06 -0.98 -11.06
CA LYS A 78 1.50 -0.65 -11.04
C LYS A 78 1.92 0.07 -12.32
N ASP A 79 1.49 -0.44 -13.47
CA ASP A 79 1.75 0.20 -14.76
C ASP A 79 1.21 1.63 -14.82
N GLN A 80 0.03 1.86 -14.25
CA GLN A 80 -0.58 3.18 -14.24
C GLN A 80 0.14 4.13 -13.28
N GLN A 81 0.62 3.64 -12.13
CA GLN A 81 1.44 4.42 -11.20
C GLN A 81 2.78 4.81 -11.83
N ASP A 82 3.43 3.88 -12.53
CA ASP A 82 4.69 4.13 -13.25
C ASP A 82 4.52 5.14 -14.37
N LYS A 83 3.43 5.04 -15.15
CA LYS A 83 3.10 6.02 -16.19
C LYS A 83 2.89 7.41 -15.59
N ARG A 84 2.13 7.53 -14.49
CA ARG A 84 1.91 8.79 -13.78
C ARG A 84 3.22 9.36 -13.23
N ALA A 85 4.08 8.54 -12.64
CA ALA A 85 5.38 8.96 -12.13
C ALA A 85 6.30 9.49 -13.25
N LYS A 86 6.38 8.78 -14.39
CA LYS A 86 7.14 9.22 -15.58
C LYS A 86 6.63 10.54 -16.13
N GLN A 87 5.31 10.71 -16.23
CA GLN A 87 4.69 11.98 -16.66
C GLN A 87 4.99 13.13 -15.69
N ASN A 88 4.93 12.90 -14.39
CA ASN A 88 5.25 13.91 -13.37
C ASN A 88 6.73 14.31 -13.40
N ALA A 89 7.64 13.36 -13.63
CA ALA A 89 9.07 13.62 -13.79
C ALA A 89 9.36 14.48 -15.04
N ALA A 90 8.70 14.18 -16.17
CA ALA A 90 8.88 14.92 -17.43
C ALA A 90 8.36 16.37 -17.37
N LYS A 91 7.41 16.67 -16.48
CA LYS A 91 6.81 18.01 -16.32
C LYS A 91 7.60 18.97 -15.42
N LYS A 92 8.77 18.60 -14.89
CA LYS A 92 9.61 19.48 -14.07
C LYS A 92 10.63 20.27 -14.92
N PRO A 93 10.41 21.56 -15.25
CA PRO A 93 11.52 22.44 -15.60
C PRO A 93 12.25 22.84 -14.31
N ARG A 94 13.47 22.34 -14.13
CA ARG A 94 14.40 22.85 -13.11
C ARG A 94 14.87 24.23 -13.55
N LYS A 95 14.26 25.31 -13.04
CA LYS A 95 14.86 26.65 -13.12
C LYS A 95 15.89 26.80 -12.00
N GLN A 96 17.13 27.02 -12.40
CA GLN A 96 18.28 27.37 -11.58
C GLN A 96 18.06 28.78 -11.00
N SER A 97 18.03 28.92 -9.67
CA SER A 97 18.22 30.21 -9.03
C SER A 97 19.50 30.14 -8.22
N GLU A 98 20.52 30.77 -8.79
CA GLU A 98 21.88 30.88 -8.29
C GLU A 98 21.94 31.99 -7.23
N GLN A 99 22.51 31.64 -6.06
CA GLN A 99 23.03 32.46 -4.95
C GLN A 99 22.10 33.47 -4.24
N LEU A 100 21.87 33.23 -2.93
CA LEU A 100 22.44 34.06 -1.86
C LEU A 100 22.05 33.50 -0.47
N GLY A 101 23.05 33.23 0.37
CA GLY A 101 22.94 33.43 1.81
C GLY A 101 22.74 32.21 2.71
N THR A 102 23.82 31.81 3.39
CA THR A 102 23.90 31.18 4.73
C THR A 102 23.34 29.77 4.93
N THR A 103 24.29 28.83 5.03
CA THR A 103 24.20 27.52 5.67
C THR A 103 23.49 27.56 7.03
N ILE A 104 22.23 27.12 7.07
CA ILE A 104 21.57 26.65 8.29
C ILE A 104 21.62 25.12 8.24
N LYS A 105 22.38 24.53 9.16
CA LYS A 105 22.55 23.09 9.31
C LYS A 105 21.25 22.52 9.90
N ARG A 106 20.34 22.03 9.05
CA ARG A 106 19.16 21.27 9.52
C ARG A 106 19.59 19.83 9.81
N GLY A 107 20.14 19.62 11.01
CA GLY A 107 20.27 18.29 11.58
C GLY A 107 18.89 17.79 12.00
N TRP A 108 18.38 16.78 11.31
CA TRP A 108 17.35 15.91 11.90
C TRP A 108 18.08 14.96 12.86
N SER A 109 18.19 15.38 14.12
CA SER A 109 18.60 14.50 15.22
C SER A 109 17.41 13.62 15.57
N ASN A 110 17.47 12.34 15.18
CA ASN A 110 16.55 11.35 15.71
C ASN A 110 17.07 10.90 17.08
N SER A 111 16.66 11.62 18.12
CA SER A 111 16.99 11.31 19.50
C SER A 111 15.71 11.42 20.33
N ASP A 112 15.29 10.25 20.81
CA ASP A 112 14.36 10.01 21.90
C ASP A 112 12.96 10.63 21.83
N ARG A 113 11.95 9.77 21.63
CA ARG A 113 10.72 9.81 22.44
C ARG A 113 9.96 8.48 22.39
N GLY A 114 10.27 7.65 23.39
CA GLY A 114 9.28 6.99 24.24
C GLY A 114 8.35 5.96 23.60
N ALA A 115 8.68 4.69 23.82
CA ALA A 115 7.69 3.62 23.86
C ALA A 115 6.51 4.00 24.78
N HIS A 116 5.36 4.32 24.19
CA HIS A 116 4.08 4.23 24.89
C HIS A 116 3.54 2.83 24.68
N GLN A 117 3.72 1.99 25.70
CA GLN A 117 2.93 0.78 25.87
C GLN A 117 1.46 1.21 25.97
N TYR A 118 0.64 0.72 25.05
CA TYR A 118 -0.80 0.70 25.25
C TYR A 118 -1.13 -0.62 25.94
N PHE A 119 -1.89 -0.51 27.02
CA PHE A 119 -2.41 -1.59 27.87
C PHE A 119 -3.10 -2.70 27.07
#